data_AF-A0A7S3PRX8-F1
#
_entry.id   AF-A0A7S3PRX8-F1
#
_cell.length_a   1.000
_cell.length_b   1.000
_cell.length_c   1.000
_cell.angle_alpha   90.00
_cell.angle_beta   90.00
_cell.angle_gamma   90.00
#
_symmetry.space_group_name_H-M   'P 1'
#
loop_
_entity.id
_entity.type
_entity.pdbx_description
1 polymer ?
#
loop_
_entity_poly.entity_id
_entity_poly.type
_entity_poly.pdbx_seq_one_letter_code
_entity_poly.pdbx_strand_id
1 'polypeptide(L)'
;MVWVGKLVLGLRNHGLTLFGMFIPGGAPFAMVPFFVFVELIGFLIPMVSLAVRLFANLCAGHILLKVLFGFCWTMMMSGGVLFVAHFVPLLVLFLLLGLETAVALIQAYVFTLLTVLYIGDCEKGGH
;
A
#
# COMPACT_ATOMS: atom_id res chain seq x y z
N MET A 1 2.16 -0.54 -12.48
CA MET A 1 2.68 -1.62 -13.36
C MET A 1 2.45 -3.01 -12.76
N VAL A 2 2.81 -3.28 -11.49
CA VAL A 2 2.57 -4.60 -10.85
C VAL A 2 1.07 -4.94 -10.66
N TRP A 3 0.19 -3.94 -10.53
CA TRP A 3 -1.26 -4.12 -10.41
C TRP A 3 -1.92 -4.66 -11.70
N VAL A 4 -1.49 -4.14 -12.85
CA VAL A 4 -1.94 -4.64 -14.17
C VAL A 4 -1.40 -6.04 -14.42
N GLY A 5 -0.14 -6.31 -14.04
CA GLY A 5 0.43 -7.66 -14.13
C GLY A 5 -0.34 -8.70 -13.31
N LYS A 6 -0.82 -8.32 -12.11
CA LYS A 6 -1.66 -9.17 -11.26
C LYS A 6 -3.07 -9.39 -11.81
N LEU A 7 -3.71 -8.34 -12.34
CA LEU A 7 -5.01 -8.46 -12.99
C LEU A 7 -4.92 -9.35 -14.24
N VAL A 8 -3.85 -9.20 -15.03
CA VAL A 8 -3.60 -9.99 -16.24
C VAL A 8 -3.21 -11.43 -15.91
N LEU A 9 -2.32 -11.69 -14.94
CA LEU A 9 -1.95 -13.05 -14.54
C LEU A 9 -3.09 -13.78 -13.81
N GLY A 10 -3.85 -13.08 -12.96
CA GLY A 10 -5.05 -13.63 -12.30
C GLY A 10 -6.16 -13.98 -13.29
N LEU A 11 -6.38 -13.15 -14.30
CA LEU A 11 -7.34 -13.44 -15.37
C LEU A 11 -6.83 -14.55 -16.33
N ARG A 12 -5.52 -14.59 -16.59
CA ARG A 12 -4.91 -15.50 -17.59
C ARG A 12 -4.64 -16.91 -17.07
N ASN A 13 -4.34 -17.09 -15.78
CA ASN A 13 -4.10 -18.44 -15.23
C ASN A 13 -5.38 -19.14 -14.75
N HIS A 14 -6.46 -18.41 -14.41
CA HIS A 14 -7.65 -19.05 -13.80
C HIS A 14 -9.00 -18.41 -14.14
N GLY A 15 -9.06 -17.50 -15.12
CA GLY A 15 -10.22 -16.62 -15.36
C GLY A 15 -11.61 -17.24 -15.20
N LEU A 16 -11.86 -18.44 -15.74
CA LEU A 16 -13.16 -19.15 -15.65
C LEU A 16 -13.09 -20.50 -14.90
N THR A 17 -11.91 -20.99 -14.55
CA THR A 17 -11.69 -22.26 -13.80
C THR A 17 -11.50 -22.02 -12.29
N LEU A 18 -11.45 -20.76 -11.85
CA LEU A 18 -11.47 -20.36 -10.42
C LEU A 18 -12.76 -20.83 -9.70
N PHE A 19 -13.89 -20.85 -10.40
CA PHE A 19 -15.18 -21.26 -9.82
C PHE A 19 -15.24 -22.74 -9.42
N GLY A 20 -14.37 -23.59 -9.98
CA GLY A 20 -14.31 -25.03 -9.66
C GLY A 20 -13.39 -25.39 -8.51
N MET A 21 -12.30 -24.63 -8.31
CA MET A 21 -11.32 -24.86 -7.24
C MET A 21 -11.73 -24.24 -5.90
N PHE A 22 -12.72 -23.32 -5.92
CA PHE A 22 -13.36 -22.76 -4.73
C PHE A 22 -14.31 -23.74 -4.00
N ILE A 23 -14.46 -24.95 -4.51
CA ILE A 23 -15.26 -26.00 -3.92
C ILE A 23 -14.28 -27.06 -3.38
N PRO A 24 -13.78 -26.93 -2.14
CA PRO A 24 -13.36 -28.12 -1.41
C PRO A 24 -14.59 -29.04 -1.35
N GLY A 25 -14.43 -30.29 -1.79
CA GLY A 25 -15.54 -31.24 -1.95
C GLY A 25 -16.45 -31.26 -0.71
N GLY A 26 -17.67 -30.72 -0.85
CA GLY A 26 -18.68 -30.74 0.21
C GLY A 26 -19.44 -29.43 0.47
N ALA A 27 -19.04 -28.29 -0.09
CA ALA A 27 -19.78 -27.04 0.13
C ALA A 27 -21.13 -27.02 -0.63
N PRO A 28 -22.26 -26.68 0.02
CA PRO A 28 -23.57 -26.59 -0.64
C PRO A 28 -23.55 -25.54 -1.74
N PHE A 29 -24.05 -25.91 -2.93
CA PHE A 29 -23.98 -25.15 -4.18
C PHE A 29 -24.49 -23.70 -4.09
N ALA A 30 -25.34 -23.40 -3.10
CA ALA A 30 -25.88 -22.06 -2.85
C ALA A 30 -24.88 -21.07 -2.22
N MET A 31 -23.83 -21.55 -1.53
CA MET A 31 -22.85 -20.69 -0.83
C MET A 31 -21.59 -20.37 -1.65
N VAL A 32 -21.36 -21.13 -2.72
CA VAL A 32 -20.23 -20.97 -3.65
C VAL A 32 -20.12 -19.55 -4.24
N PRO A 33 -21.22 -18.90 -4.69
CA PRO A 33 -21.12 -17.54 -5.24
C PRO A 33 -20.64 -16.53 -4.20
N PHE A 34 -21.12 -16.64 -2.97
CA PHE A 34 -20.77 -15.73 -1.87
C PHE A 34 -19.28 -15.79 -1.53
N PHE A 35 -18.71 -17.00 -1.50
CA PHE A 35 -17.29 -17.20 -1.19
C PHE A 35 -16.39 -16.65 -2.32
N VAL A 36 -16.79 -16.81 -3.58
CA VAL A 36 -16.07 -16.20 -4.72
C VAL A 36 -16.09 -14.67 -4.64
N PHE A 37 -17.23 -14.06 -4.28
CA PHE A 37 -17.30 -12.61 -4.08
C PHE A 37 -16.38 -12.14 -2.95
N VAL A 38 -16.35 -12.84 -1.81
CA VAL A 38 -15.53 -12.44 -0.67
C VAL A 38 -14.04 -12.59 -0.97
N GLU A 39 -13.62 -13.61 -1.73
CA GLU A 39 -12.22 -13.75 -2.14
C GLU A 39 -11.80 -12.66 -3.13
N LEU A 40 -12.65 -12.33 -4.11
CA LEU A 40 -12.37 -11.25 -5.06
C LEU A 40 -12.14 -9.93 -4.34
N ILE A 41 -12.96 -9.66 -3.32
CA ILE A 41 -12.83 -8.49 -2.45
C ILE A 41 -11.56 -8.61 -1.58
N GLY A 42 -11.29 -9.79 -1.01
CA GLY A 42 -10.09 -10.10 -0.23
C GLY A 42 -8.78 -9.91 -1.01
N PHE A 43 -8.78 -10.16 -2.31
CA PHE A 43 -7.65 -9.90 -3.20
C PHE A 43 -7.42 -8.41 -3.44
N LEU A 44 -8.49 -7.61 -3.54
CA LEU A 44 -8.42 -6.18 -3.83
C LEU A 44 -8.08 -5.34 -2.59
N ILE A 45 -8.61 -5.68 -1.42
CA ILE A 45 -8.49 -4.88 -0.18
C ILE A 45 -7.02 -4.58 0.21
N PRO A 46 -6.08 -5.55 0.24
CA PRO A 46 -4.70 -5.28 0.61
C PRO A 46 -4.02 -4.30 -0.35
N MET A 47 -4.36 -4.37 -1.64
CA MET A 47 -3.78 -3.50 -2.68
C MET A 47 -4.26 -2.06 -2.51
N VAL A 48 -5.56 -1.88 -2.25
CA VAL A 48 -6.17 -0.57 -2.01
C VAL A 48 -5.68 0.04 -0.70
N SER A 49 -5.61 -0.76 0.37
CA SER A 49 -5.09 -0.34 1.68
C SER A 49 -3.64 0.15 1.57
N LEU A 50 -2.83 -0.52 0.73
CA LEU A 50 -1.45 -0.15 0.50
C LEU A 50 -1.32 1.25 -0.13
N ALA A 51 -2.11 1.48 -1.19
CA ALA A 51 -2.11 2.72 -1.96
C ALA A 51 -2.61 3.91 -1.13
N VAL A 52 -3.71 3.72 -0.38
CA VAL A 52 -4.25 4.73 0.53
C VAL A 52 -3.24 5.07 1.62
N ARG A 53 -2.52 4.08 2.18
CA ARG A 53 -1.52 4.31 3.23
C ARG A 53 -0.34 5.14 2.73
N LEU A 54 0.19 4.83 1.55
CA LEU A 54 1.27 5.62 0.95
C LEU A 54 0.81 7.04 0.63
N PHE A 55 -0.39 7.18 0.06
CA PHE A 55 -0.97 8.48 -0.27
C PHE A 55 -1.20 9.34 0.98
N ALA A 56 -1.75 8.77 2.05
CA ALA A 56 -1.98 9.47 3.30
C ALA A 56 -0.65 9.94 3.93
N ASN A 57 0.38 9.08 3.94
CA ASN A 57 1.71 9.44 4.46
C ASN A 57 2.32 10.59 3.65
N LEU A 58 2.31 10.50 2.32
CA LEU A 58 2.84 11.55 1.44
C LEU A 58 2.06 12.86 1.57
N CYS A 59 0.73 12.80 1.70
CA CYS A 59 -0.10 13.98 1.88
C CYS A 59 0.20 14.66 3.23
N ALA A 60 0.32 13.88 4.31
CA ALA A 60 0.68 14.37 5.64
C ALA A 60 2.08 15.01 5.66
N GLY A 61 3.08 14.36 5.05
CA GLY A 61 4.42 14.90 4.89
C GLY A 61 4.44 16.21 4.09
N HIS A 62 3.67 16.29 3.01
CA HIS A 62 3.59 17.50 2.18
C HIS A 62 2.88 18.68 2.87
N ILE A 63 1.87 18.40 3.71
CA ILE A 63 1.20 19.40 4.56
C ILE A 63 2.17 19.89 5.64
N LEU A 64 2.87 18.96 6.31
CA LEU A 64 3.87 19.29 7.31
C LEU A 64 4.97 20.17 6.73
N LEU A 65 5.45 19.86 5.51
CA LEU A 65 6.46 20.66 4.83
C LEU A 65 5.98 22.10 4.60
N LYS A 66 4.74 22.31 4.15
CA LYS A 66 4.17 23.66 3.98
C LYS A 66 4.10 24.43 5.31
N VAL A 67 3.69 23.78 6.40
CA VAL A 67 3.59 24.41 7.72
C VAL A 67 4.98 24.78 8.26
N LEU A 68 5.94 23.86 8.16
CA LEU A 68 7.32 24.07 8.61
C LEU A 68 8.03 25.14 7.77
N PHE A 69 7.82 25.16 6.45
CA PHE A 69 8.30 26.25 5.59
C PHE A 69 7.71 27.60 6.01
N GLY A 70 6.41 27.65 6.31
CA GLY A 70 5.76 28.84 6.85
C GLY A 70 6.43 29.33 8.13
N PHE A 71 6.67 28.42 9.08
CA PHE A 71 7.32 28.72 10.35
C PHE A 71 8.76 29.24 10.15
N CYS A 72 9.50 28.55 9.29
CA CYS A 72 10.85 28.91 8.84
C CYS A 72 10.92 30.31 8.23
N TRP A 73 9.96 30.66 7.38
CA TRP A 73 9.86 31.97 6.76
C TRP A 73 9.62 33.08 7.80
N THR A 74 8.68 32.88 8.72
CA THR A 74 8.45 33.83 9.84
C THR A 74 9.68 33.99 10.73
N MET A 75 10.40 32.90 11.02
CA MET A 75 11.62 32.95 11.84
C MET A 75 12.78 33.66 11.12
N MET A 76 12.90 33.49 9.81
CA MET A 76 13.88 34.20 8.98
C MET A 76 13.59 35.71 8.93
N MET A 77 12.32 36.10 8.80
CA MET A 77 11.91 37.52 8.74
C MET A 77 12.01 38.24 10.09
N SER A 78 11.92 37.52 11.21
CA SER A 78 11.99 38.09 12.57
C SER A 78 13.39 38.57 12.98
N GLY A 79 14.47 38.10 12.33
CA GLY A 79 15.86 38.44 12.65
C GLY A 79 16.35 37.96 14.04
N GLY A 80 17.67 37.86 14.23
CA GLY A 80 18.30 37.51 15.52
C GLY A 80 18.52 36.00 15.76
N VAL A 81 18.46 35.57 17.03
CA VAL A 81 18.71 34.18 17.47
C VAL A 81 17.78 33.16 16.78
N LEU A 82 16.58 33.60 16.36
CA LEU A 82 15.62 32.80 15.59
C LEU A 82 16.15 32.35 14.21
N PHE A 83 17.11 33.06 13.62
CA PHE A 83 17.70 32.68 12.33
C PHE A 83 18.51 31.37 12.43
N VAL A 84 19.22 31.19 13.54
CA VAL A 84 19.97 29.94 13.82
C VAL A 84 19.02 28.79 14.17
N ALA A 85 17.89 29.09 14.83
CA ALA A 85 16.88 28.09 15.21
C ALA A 85 16.20 27.42 14.00
N HIS A 86 16.30 28.00 12.79
CA HIS A 86 15.75 27.44 11.54
C HIS A 86 16.39 26.10 11.13
N PHE A 87 17.62 25.80 11.57
CA PHE A 87 18.28 24.52 11.25
C PHE A 87 17.57 23.30 11.88
N VAL A 88 16.92 23.47 13.04
CA VAL A 88 16.20 22.39 13.73
C VAL A 88 15.00 21.88 12.91
N PRO A 89 14.03 22.73 12.50
CA PRO A 89 12.90 22.29 11.68
C PRO A 89 13.34 21.73 10.32
N LEU A 90 14.44 22.23 9.74
CA LEU A 90 15.02 21.67 8.52
C LEU A 90 15.53 20.23 8.71
N LEU A 91 16.24 19.96 9.81
CA LEU A 91 16.74 18.63 10.13
C LEU A 91 15.58 17.64 10.34
N VAL A 92 14.54 18.05 11.06
CA VAL A 92 13.33 17.23 11.29
C VAL A 92 12.64 16.90 9.97
N LEU A 93 12.54 17.88 9.05
CA LEU A 93 11.98 17.66 7.71
C LEU A 93 12.75 16.62 6.92
N PHE A 94 14.09 16.69 6.92
CA PHE A 94 14.93 15.73 6.23
C PHE A 94 14.77 14.32 6.79
N LEU A 95 14.72 14.18 8.13
CA LEU A 95 14.53 12.90 8.80
C LEU A 95 13.16 12.28 8.46
N LEU A 96 12.11 13.09 8.43
CA LEU A 96 10.74 12.65 8.16
C LEU A 96 10.56 12.19 6.70
N LEU A 97 11.18 12.89 5.74
CA LEU A 97 11.20 12.46 4.33
C LEU A 97 11.92 11.10 4.16
N GLY A 98 13.03 10.91 4.88
CA GLY A 98 13.75 9.64 4.90
C GLY A 98 12.89 8.50 5.46
N LEU A 99 12.20 8.74 6.58
CA LEU A 99 11.26 7.79 7.17
C LEU A 99 10.12 7.44 6.21
N GLU A 100 9.54 8.42 5.53
CA GLU A 100 8.45 8.22 4.58
C GLU A 100 8.86 7.34 3.40
N THR A 101 10.06 7.58 2.87
CA THR A 101 10.65 6.76 1.80
C THR A 101 10.93 5.33 2.28
N ALA A 102 11.44 5.16 3.51
CA ALA A 102 11.68 3.83 4.10
C ALA A 102 10.37 3.03 4.27
N VAL A 103 9.29 3.67 4.73
CA VAL A 103 7.97 3.04 4.84
C VAL A 103 7.46 2.64 3.47
N ALA A 104 7.65 3.46 2.43
CA ALA A 104 7.23 3.14 1.06
C ALA A 104 7.93 1.87 0.52
N LEU A 105 9.21 1.67 0.84
CA LEU A 105 9.97 0.47 0.44
C LEU A 105 9.46 -0.80 1.14
N ILE A 106 9.24 -0.74 2.46
CA ILE A 106 8.69 -1.87 3.24
C ILE A 106 7.31 -2.27 2.70
N GLN A 107 6.52 -1.26 2.37
CA GLN A 107 5.17 -1.42 1.86
C GLN A 107 5.15 -2.11 0.48
N ALA A 108 6.08 -1.76 -0.42
CA ALA A 108 6.26 -2.46 -1.70
C ALA A 108 6.73 -3.92 -1.52
N TYR A 109 7.55 -4.19 -0.52
CA TYR A 109 8.01 -5.54 -0.19
C TYR A 109 6.85 -6.44 0.27
N VAL A 110 6.04 -6.00 1.25
CA VAL A 110 4.89 -6.76 1.77
C VAL A 110 3.90 -7.10 0.65
N PHE A 111 3.66 -6.17 -0.27
CA PHE A 111 2.79 -6.40 -1.42
C PHE A 111 3.32 -7.49 -2.36
N THR A 112 4.63 -7.53 -2.59
CA THR A 112 5.27 -8.54 -3.44
C THR A 112 5.20 -9.91 -2.78
N LEU A 113 5.45 -9.98 -1.47
CA LEU A 113 5.36 -11.20 -0.68
C LEU A 113 3.93 -11.78 -0.68
N LEU A 114 2.92 -10.94 -0.41
CA LEU A 114 1.51 -11.38 -0.42
C LEU A 114 1.09 -11.91 -1.81
N THR A 115 1.65 -11.33 -2.87
CA THR A 115 1.39 -11.78 -4.26
C THR A 115 1.98 -13.17 -4.50
N VAL A 116 3.21 -13.41 -4.08
CA VAL A 116 3.88 -14.71 -4.26
C VAL A 116 3.17 -15.80 -3.46
N LEU A 117 2.78 -15.51 -2.21
CA LEU A 117 2.05 -16.48 -1.39
C LEU A 117 0.71 -16.87 -2.04
N TYR A 118 -0.06 -15.88 -2.50
CA TYR A 118 -1.35 -16.14 -3.13
C TYR A 118 -1.22 -16.97 -4.42
N ILE A 119 -0.23 -16.67 -5.26
CA ILE A 119 0.05 -17.47 -6.46
C ILE A 119 0.46 -18.90 -6.09
N GLY A 120 1.28 -19.07 -5.04
CA GLY A 120 1.70 -20.38 -4.56
C GLY A 120 0.57 -21.22 -3.94
N ASP A 121 -0.41 -20.58 -3.29
CA ASP A 121 -1.59 -21.26 -2.74
C ASP A 121 -2.55 -21.72 -3.86
N CYS A 122 -2.71 -20.92 -4.92
CA CYS A 122 -3.48 -21.34 -6.10
C CYS A 122 -2.86 -22.57 -6.79
N GLU A 123 -1.54 -22.70 -6.83
CA GLU A 123 -0.87 -23.84 -7.46
C GLU A 123 -0.99 -25.13 -6.63
N LYS A 124 -1.07 -25.01 -5.30
CA LYS A 124 -1.22 -26.16 -4.38
C LYS A 124 -2.65 -26.64 -4.22
N GLY A 125 -3.65 -25.81 -4.50
CA GLY A 125 -5.07 -26.20 -4.48
C GLY A 125 -5.52 -27.11 -5.63
N GLY A 126 -4.59 -27.53 -6.51
CA GLY A 126 -4.83 -28.40 -7.66
C GLY A 126 -4.58 -29.90 -7.45
N HIS A 127 -4.42 -30.38 -6.21
CA HIS A 127 -4.39 -31.81 -5.88
C HIS A 127 -5.49 -32.18 -4.86
#